data_AF-A0A7K7ZAG5-F1
#
_entry.id   AF-A0A7K7ZAG5-F1
#
_cell.length_a   1.000
_cell.length_b   1.000
_cell.length_c   1.000
_cell.angle_alpha   90.00
_cell.angle_beta   90.00
_cell.angle_gamma   90.00
#
_symmetry.space_group_name_H-M   'P 1'
#
loop_
_entity.id
_entity.type
_entity.pdbx_description
1 polymer ?
#
loop_
_entity_poly.entity_id
_entity_poly.type
_entity_poly.pdbx_seq_one_letter_code
_entity_poly.pdbx_strand_id
1 'polypeptide(L)'
;EPTVRAELMEQVPHIAMFCQENRPSIPYAFSKYLLPIVVRYLADQNNQVRKTSQAALLVLLEQELIERYDVETKVCPVLIDLTAPDSNDDVKTEAVAIMCKMASMVGKDITERLVLPRFCEMCCDCRMFHVRKVCAANFGDICSVVGQQATEEMLLPRFFQLCSDNVWGVRKACAECFMAVSCATSQEVRRTKLSTLFINLISDPSRWVRQAAFQSLGPFISTFANPSSSGQYFKEE
;
A
#
# COMPACT_ATOMS: atom_id res chain seq x y z
N GLU A 1 -28.10 -8.08 -12.29
CA GLU A 1 -27.45 -7.18 -13.25
C GLU A 1 -26.14 -6.60 -12.73
N PRO A 2 -24.98 -6.91 -13.33
CA PRO A 2 -23.69 -6.28 -12.99
C PRO A 2 -23.70 -4.77 -13.15
N THR A 3 -24.33 -4.25 -14.21
CA THR A 3 -24.40 -2.80 -14.49
C THR A 3 -25.08 -2.03 -13.38
N VAL A 4 -26.22 -2.53 -12.86
CA VAL A 4 -26.94 -1.90 -11.74
C VAL A 4 -26.09 -1.87 -10.46
N ARG A 5 -25.31 -2.94 -10.21
CA ARG A 5 -24.44 -3.02 -9.03
C ARG A 5 -23.25 -2.07 -9.14
N ALA A 6 -22.67 -1.94 -10.33
CA ALA A 6 -21.60 -0.98 -10.59
C ALA A 6 -22.11 0.46 -10.42
N GLU A 7 -23.23 0.81 -11.06
CA GLU A 7 -23.86 2.12 -10.94
C GLU A 7 -24.16 2.47 -9.48
N LEU A 8 -24.70 1.52 -8.70
CA LEU A 8 -24.91 1.73 -7.27
C LEU A 8 -23.62 2.15 -6.55
N MET A 9 -22.48 1.50 -6.85
CA MET A 9 -21.20 1.81 -6.21
C MET A 9 -20.67 3.19 -6.59
N GLU A 10 -20.97 3.70 -7.79
CA GLU A 10 -20.63 5.09 -8.17
C GLU A 10 -21.40 6.10 -7.32
N GLN A 11 -22.63 5.78 -6.93
CA GLN A 11 -23.47 6.65 -6.11
C GLN A 11 -23.18 6.54 -4.60
N VAL A 12 -22.61 5.44 -4.12
CA VAL A 12 -22.41 5.19 -2.68
C VAL A 12 -21.66 6.32 -1.96
N PRO A 13 -20.54 6.88 -2.46
CA PRO A 13 -19.85 7.98 -1.79
C PRO A 13 -20.75 9.21 -1.57
N HIS A 14 -21.57 9.56 -2.56
CA HIS A 14 -22.53 10.67 -2.44
C HIS A 14 -23.60 10.40 -1.40
N ILE A 15 -24.12 9.16 -1.34
CA ILE A 15 -25.11 8.76 -0.34
C ILE A 15 -24.47 8.76 1.06
N ALA A 16 -23.22 8.32 1.19
CA ALA A 16 -22.49 8.33 2.45
C ALA A 16 -22.29 9.74 2.99
N MET A 17 -21.92 10.70 2.13
CA MET A 17 -21.87 12.12 2.47
C MET A 17 -23.23 12.63 2.99
N PHE A 18 -24.31 12.34 2.28
CA PHE A 18 -25.66 12.71 2.72
C PHE A 18 -26.01 12.10 4.08
N CYS A 19 -25.67 10.83 4.32
CA CYS A 19 -25.88 10.18 5.61
C CYS A 19 -25.09 10.85 6.74
N GLN A 20 -23.88 11.32 6.47
CA GLN A 20 -23.04 12.02 7.44
C GLN A 20 -23.60 13.42 7.76
N GLU A 21 -24.07 14.16 6.76
CA GLU A 21 -24.72 15.48 6.95
C GLU A 21 -26.03 15.36 7.75
N ASN A 22 -26.76 14.26 7.56
CA ASN A 22 -28.04 13.99 8.22
C ASN A 22 -27.91 13.03 9.42
N ARG A 23 -26.70 12.89 9.99
CA ARG A 23 -26.39 11.95 11.08
C ARG A 23 -27.33 12.04 12.29
N PRO A 24 -27.85 13.20 12.72
CA PRO A 24 -28.81 13.28 13.83
C PRO A 24 -30.14 12.54 13.54
N SER A 25 -30.58 12.51 12.28
CA SER A 25 -31.86 11.92 11.87
C SER A 25 -31.73 10.45 11.49
N ILE A 26 -30.60 10.04 10.92
CA ILE A 26 -30.33 8.69 10.43
C ILE A 26 -28.97 8.16 10.91
N PRO A 27 -28.77 8.04 12.24
CA PRO A 27 -27.49 7.61 12.78
C PRO A 27 -27.17 6.19 12.31
N TYR A 28 -25.90 5.96 11.95
CA TYR A 28 -25.38 4.67 11.51
C TYR A 28 -26.00 4.09 10.23
N ALA A 29 -26.81 4.84 9.48
CA ALA A 29 -27.47 4.34 8.28
C ALA A 29 -26.46 3.80 7.25
N PHE A 30 -25.37 4.52 7.02
CA PHE A 30 -24.28 4.08 6.14
C PHE A 30 -23.64 2.78 6.65
N SER A 31 -23.15 2.77 7.90
CA SER A 31 -22.48 1.61 8.51
C SER A 31 -23.35 0.34 8.52
N LYS A 32 -24.65 0.52 8.73
CA LYS A 32 -25.61 -0.59 8.88
C LYS A 32 -26.08 -1.15 7.54
N TYR A 33 -26.32 -0.29 6.55
CA TYR A 33 -27.00 -0.70 5.31
C TYR A 33 -26.12 -0.63 4.06
N LEU A 34 -25.23 0.37 3.96
CA LEU A 34 -24.43 0.59 2.74
C LEU A 34 -23.06 -0.07 2.82
N LEU A 35 -22.36 0.06 3.95
CA LEU A 35 -21.03 -0.52 4.12
C LEU A 35 -21.00 -2.04 3.88
N PRO A 36 -21.96 -2.86 4.38
CA PRO A 36 -21.97 -4.29 4.07
C PRO A 36 -22.10 -4.60 2.57
N ILE A 37 -22.78 -3.73 1.81
CA ILE A 37 -22.92 -3.88 0.36
C ILE A 37 -21.59 -3.58 -0.33
N VAL A 38 -20.92 -2.49 0.06
CA VAL A 38 -19.58 -2.13 -0.44
C VAL A 38 -18.61 -3.29 -0.21
N VAL A 39 -18.52 -3.77 1.04
CA VAL A 39 -17.65 -4.87 1.44
C VAL A 39 -17.94 -6.14 0.65
N ARG A 40 -19.23 -6.51 0.49
CA ARG A 40 -19.62 -7.68 -0.31
C ARG A 40 -19.19 -7.56 -1.77
N TYR A 41 -19.27 -6.37 -2.36
CA TYR A 41 -18.94 -6.17 -3.77
C TYR A 41 -17.43 -6.05 -4.03
N LEU A 42 -16.58 -5.91 -3.00
CA LEU A 42 -15.14 -6.11 -3.14
C LEU A 42 -14.80 -7.53 -3.60
N ALA A 43 -15.62 -8.52 -3.22
CA ALA A 43 -15.49 -9.93 -3.58
C ALA A 43 -16.38 -10.34 -4.77
N ASP A 44 -16.89 -9.39 -5.55
CA ASP A 44 -17.84 -9.69 -6.62
C ASP A 44 -17.23 -10.57 -7.73
N GLN A 45 -18.00 -11.48 -8.31
CA GLN A 45 -17.52 -12.28 -9.44
C GLN A 45 -17.26 -11.41 -10.69
N ASN A 46 -17.98 -10.29 -10.84
CA ASN A 46 -17.80 -9.39 -11.96
C ASN A 46 -16.70 -8.37 -11.70
N ASN A 47 -15.69 -8.33 -12.58
CA ASN A 47 -14.53 -7.45 -12.45
C ASN A 47 -14.88 -5.96 -12.43
N GLN A 48 -15.89 -5.52 -13.20
CA GLN A 48 -16.31 -4.12 -13.21
C GLN A 48 -16.89 -3.73 -11.85
N VAL A 49 -17.77 -4.57 -11.29
CA VAL A 49 -18.37 -4.32 -9.97
C VAL A 49 -17.29 -4.25 -8.90
N ARG A 50 -16.30 -5.16 -8.90
CA ARG A 50 -15.17 -5.08 -7.97
C ARG A 50 -14.42 -3.76 -8.09
N LYS A 51 -14.00 -3.38 -9.31
CA LYS A 51 -13.23 -2.15 -9.54
C LYS A 51 -13.98 -0.90 -9.10
N THR A 52 -15.26 -0.79 -9.41
CA THR A 52 -16.08 0.34 -8.96
C THR A 52 -16.26 0.34 -7.44
N SER A 53 -16.43 -0.83 -6.82
CA SER A 53 -16.54 -0.95 -5.34
C SER A 53 -15.25 -0.57 -4.65
N GLN A 54 -14.11 -0.95 -5.22
CA GLN A 54 -12.78 -0.59 -4.73
C GLN A 54 -12.54 0.92 -4.84
N ALA A 55 -12.92 1.54 -5.96
CA ALA A 55 -12.86 2.98 -6.12
C ALA A 55 -13.76 3.71 -5.10
N ALA A 56 -15.00 3.25 -4.92
CA ALA A 56 -15.92 3.78 -3.92
C ALA A 56 -15.34 3.67 -2.50
N LEU A 57 -14.78 2.51 -2.14
CA LEU A 57 -14.13 2.30 -0.84
C LEU A 57 -13.00 3.31 -0.59
N LEU A 58 -12.14 3.56 -1.58
CA LEU A 58 -11.03 4.52 -1.43
C LEU A 58 -11.55 5.94 -1.21
N VAL A 59 -12.59 6.37 -1.94
CA VAL A 59 -13.21 7.69 -1.74
C VAL A 59 -13.82 7.79 -0.34
N LEU A 60 -14.51 6.75 0.12
CA LEU A 60 -15.11 6.71 1.45
C LEU A 60 -14.05 6.81 2.57
N LEU A 61 -12.89 6.17 2.38
CA LEU A 61 -11.77 6.24 3.33
C LEU A 61 -11.08 7.60 3.30
N GLU A 62 -10.82 8.15 2.12
CA GLU A 62 -10.18 9.46 1.92
C GLU A 62 -11.03 10.60 2.52
N GLN A 63 -12.36 10.48 2.45
CA GLN A 63 -13.30 11.44 3.05
C GLN A 63 -13.64 11.14 4.51
N GLU A 64 -12.99 10.15 5.14
CA GLU A 64 -13.22 9.74 6.53
C GLU A 64 -14.70 9.39 6.84
N LEU A 65 -15.42 8.83 5.84
CA LEU A 65 -16.84 8.48 5.95
C LEU A 65 -17.09 7.10 6.54
N ILE A 66 -16.03 6.35 6.85
CA ILE A 66 -16.09 5.04 7.50
C ILE A 66 -15.43 5.15 8.87
N GLU A 67 -16.13 4.71 9.91
CA GLU A 67 -15.55 4.67 11.26
C GLU A 67 -14.43 3.64 11.34
N ARG A 68 -13.37 3.93 12.11
CA ARG A 68 -12.21 3.02 12.24
C ARG A 68 -12.60 1.61 12.66
N TYR A 69 -13.53 1.49 13.61
CA TYR A 69 -14.06 0.20 14.06
C TYR A 69 -14.64 -0.62 12.89
N ASP A 70 -15.37 0.03 11.99
CA ASP A 70 -15.97 -0.61 10.82
C ASP A 70 -14.91 -1.03 9.79
N VAL A 71 -13.86 -0.23 9.61
CA VAL A 71 -12.72 -0.60 8.76
C VAL A 71 -12.05 -1.87 9.30
N GLU A 72 -11.72 -1.89 10.59
CA GLU A 72 -11.04 -3.03 11.23
C GLU A 72 -11.89 -4.30 11.23
N THR A 73 -13.19 -4.19 11.49
CA THR A 73 -14.06 -5.36 11.70
C THR A 73 -14.78 -5.84 10.45
N LYS A 74 -14.95 -5.00 9.42
CA LYS A 74 -15.70 -5.34 8.21
C LYS A 74 -14.86 -5.27 6.94
N VAL A 75 -13.98 -4.28 6.79
CA VAL A 75 -13.21 -4.06 5.54
C VAL A 75 -11.92 -4.89 5.52
N CYS A 76 -11.08 -4.75 6.55
CA CYS A 76 -9.79 -5.45 6.63
C CYS A 76 -9.92 -6.98 6.49
N PRO A 77 -10.87 -7.67 7.17
CA PRO A 77 -10.99 -9.12 7.06
C PRO A 77 -11.26 -9.58 5.63
N VAL A 78 -12.16 -8.89 4.92
CA VAL A 78 -12.48 -9.24 3.53
C VAL A 78 -11.29 -9.02 2.60
N LEU A 79 -10.54 -7.92 2.75
CA LEU A 79 -9.33 -7.72 1.95
C LEU A 79 -8.26 -8.78 2.24
N ILE A 80 -8.10 -9.20 3.50
CA ILE A 80 -7.19 -10.27 3.88
C ILE A 80 -7.62 -11.60 3.24
N ASP A 81 -8.89 -11.96 3.33
CA ASP A 81 -9.45 -13.18 2.73
C ASP A 81 -9.29 -13.18 1.20
N LEU A 82 -9.54 -12.04 0.54
CA LEU A 82 -9.33 -11.91 -0.91
C LEU A 82 -7.88 -12.08 -1.33
N THR A 83 -6.93 -11.89 -0.40
CA THR A 83 -5.52 -12.15 -0.68
C THR A 83 -5.09 -13.59 -0.40
N ALA A 84 -5.92 -14.44 0.21
CA ALA A 84 -5.58 -15.80 0.64
C ALA A 84 -4.91 -16.66 -0.47
N PRO A 85 -4.09 -17.67 -0.11
CA PRO A 85 -3.32 -18.45 -1.08
C PRO A 85 -4.16 -19.06 -2.22
N ASP A 86 -5.39 -19.46 -1.93
CA ASP A 86 -6.39 -20.09 -2.80
C ASP A 86 -7.22 -19.09 -3.64
N SER A 87 -7.11 -17.79 -3.36
CA SER A 87 -7.79 -16.76 -4.14
C SER A 87 -7.25 -16.64 -5.56
N ASN A 88 -8.14 -16.30 -6.49
CA ASN A 88 -7.81 -16.05 -7.90
C ASN A 88 -6.74 -14.94 -8.05
N ASP A 89 -5.79 -15.15 -8.96
CA ASP A 89 -4.63 -14.27 -9.18
C ASP A 89 -4.99 -12.80 -9.44
N ASP A 90 -6.02 -12.54 -10.25
CA ASP A 90 -6.48 -11.18 -10.57
C ASP A 90 -7.09 -10.52 -9.33
N VAL A 91 -7.95 -11.25 -8.63
CA VAL A 91 -8.61 -10.79 -7.40
C VAL A 91 -7.57 -10.50 -6.31
N LYS A 92 -6.59 -11.39 -6.16
CA LYS A 92 -5.49 -11.23 -5.20
C LYS A 92 -4.66 -10.00 -5.51
N THR A 93 -4.28 -9.81 -6.78
CA THR A 93 -3.49 -8.64 -7.22
C THR A 93 -4.26 -7.34 -6.99
N GLU A 94 -5.55 -7.30 -7.29
CA GLU A 94 -6.44 -6.17 -7.01
C GLU A 94 -6.53 -5.90 -5.50
N ALA A 95 -6.75 -6.93 -4.68
CA ALA A 95 -6.87 -6.82 -3.23
C ALA A 95 -5.58 -6.30 -2.57
N VAL A 96 -4.39 -6.77 -3.00
CA VAL A 96 -3.11 -6.24 -2.52
C VAL A 96 -3.00 -4.75 -2.80
N ALA A 97 -3.35 -4.32 -4.02
CA ALA A 97 -3.24 -2.91 -4.41
C ALA A 97 -4.14 -2.02 -3.54
N ILE A 98 -5.36 -2.47 -3.23
CA ILE A 98 -6.29 -1.74 -2.35
C ILE A 98 -5.81 -1.75 -0.91
N MET A 99 -5.32 -2.88 -0.42
CA MET A 99 -4.74 -2.98 0.93
C MET A 99 -3.56 -2.02 1.12
N CYS A 100 -2.72 -1.85 0.09
CA CYS A 100 -1.61 -0.89 0.12
C CYS A 100 -2.09 0.56 0.13
N LYS A 101 -3.05 0.92 -0.74
CA LYS A 101 -3.61 2.28 -0.78
C LYS A 101 -4.35 2.65 0.51
N MET A 102 -5.03 1.69 1.12
CA MET A 102 -5.76 1.90 2.37
C MET A 102 -4.82 2.13 3.56
N ALA A 103 -3.61 1.56 3.56
CA ALA A 103 -2.68 1.65 4.69
C ALA A 103 -2.41 3.09 5.15
N SER A 104 -2.18 4.02 4.20
CA SER A 104 -1.95 5.43 4.53
C SER A 104 -3.20 6.14 5.05
N MET A 105 -4.40 5.68 4.68
CA MET A 105 -5.68 6.28 5.08
C MET A 105 -6.13 5.81 6.47
N VAL A 106 -5.82 4.57 6.85
CA VAL A 106 -6.24 3.98 8.15
C VAL A 106 -5.24 4.23 9.28
N GLY A 107 -4.03 4.66 8.92
CA GLY A 107 -2.97 5.01 9.85
C GLY A 107 -2.17 3.82 10.38
N LYS A 108 -1.18 4.15 11.22
CA LYS A 108 -0.14 3.21 11.68
C LYS A 108 -0.70 1.99 12.42
N ASP A 109 -1.56 2.20 13.43
CA ASP A 109 -2.02 1.12 14.32
C ASP A 109 -2.73 -0.01 13.55
N ILE A 110 -3.73 0.34 12.74
CA ILE A 110 -4.47 -0.63 11.91
C ILE A 110 -3.53 -1.28 10.89
N THR A 111 -2.67 -0.49 10.25
CA THR A 111 -1.74 -1.00 9.25
C THR A 111 -0.77 -2.02 9.85
N GLU A 112 -0.16 -1.71 10.99
CA GLU A 112 0.83 -2.56 11.64
C GLU A 112 0.20 -3.85 12.18
N ARG A 113 -1.00 -3.78 12.77
CA ARG A 113 -1.71 -4.96 13.30
C ARG A 113 -2.31 -5.87 12.23
N LEU A 114 -2.99 -5.30 11.23
CA LEU A 114 -3.86 -6.07 10.33
C LEU A 114 -3.28 -6.20 8.92
N VAL A 115 -2.66 -5.16 8.38
CA VAL A 115 -2.19 -5.13 6.99
C VAL A 115 -0.77 -5.69 6.85
N LEU A 116 0.13 -5.26 7.73
CA LEU A 116 1.57 -5.55 7.65
C LEU A 116 1.89 -7.06 7.68
N PRO A 117 1.26 -7.90 8.52
CA PRO A 117 1.54 -9.34 8.51
C PRO A 117 1.25 -9.96 7.15
N ARG A 118 0.07 -9.65 6.59
CA ARG A 118 -0.34 -10.17 5.28
C ARG A 118 0.51 -9.60 4.15
N PHE A 119 0.86 -8.31 4.21
CA PHE A 119 1.75 -7.68 3.24
C PHE A 119 3.13 -8.36 3.20
N CYS A 120 3.71 -8.70 4.35
CA CYS A 120 4.96 -9.44 4.43
C CYS A 120 4.88 -10.82 3.77
N GLU A 121 3.76 -11.54 3.94
CA GLU A 121 3.54 -12.84 3.29
C GLU A 121 3.46 -12.70 1.76
N MET A 122 2.76 -11.68 1.27
CA MET A 122 2.59 -11.42 -0.16
C MET A 122 3.90 -10.99 -0.85
N CYS A 123 4.79 -10.31 -0.14
CA CYS A 123 6.14 -10.01 -0.63
C CYS A 123 6.95 -11.28 -0.96
N CYS A 124 6.63 -12.40 -0.30
CA CYS A 124 7.32 -13.69 -0.46
C CYS A 124 6.53 -14.70 -1.29
N ASP A 125 5.42 -14.30 -1.94
CA ASP A 125 4.61 -15.24 -2.73
C ASP A 125 5.43 -15.76 -3.93
N CYS A 126 5.94 -16.98 -3.80
CA CYS A 126 6.82 -17.59 -4.79
C CYS A 126 6.12 -17.88 -6.12
N ARG A 127 4.78 -17.99 -6.13
CA ARG A 127 3.99 -18.36 -7.29
C ARG A 127 3.61 -17.14 -8.12
N MET A 128 3.36 -16.00 -7.48
CA MET A 128 2.71 -14.85 -8.14
C MET A 128 3.60 -13.62 -8.23
N PHE A 129 4.35 -13.49 -9.33
CA PHE A 129 5.22 -12.33 -9.53
C PHE A 129 4.45 -11.00 -9.67
N HIS A 130 3.19 -11.03 -10.14
CA HIS A 130 2.34 -9.84 -10.22
C HIS A 130 2.08 -9.26 -8.83
N VAL A 131 1.77 -10.11 -7.84
CA VAL A 131 1.59 -9.73 -6.44
C VAL A 131 2.87 -9.12 -5.88
N ARG A 132 4.02 -9.80 -6.06
CA ARG A 132 5.32 -9.28 -5.59
C ARG A 132 5.68 -7.94 -6.23
N LYS A 133 5.33 -7.74 -7.50
CA LYS A 133 5.52 -6.46 -8.19
C LYS A 133 4.64 -5.36 -7.60
N VAL A 134 3.39 -5.64 -7.27
CA VAL A 134 2.50 -4.69 -6.58
C VAL A 134 3.05 -4.37 -5.19
N CYS A 135 3.48 -5.36 -4.42
CA CYS A 135 4.13 -5.13 -3.12
C CYS A 135 5.36 -4.24 -3.25
N ALA A 136 6.26 -4.53 -4.20
CA ALA A 136 7.45 -3.73 -4.45
C ALA A 136 7.11 -2.27 -4.82
N ALA A 137 6.09 -2.07 -5.65
CA ALA A 137 5.67 -0.72 -6.09
C ALA A 137 5.09 0.12 -4.95
N ASN A 138 4.47 -0.49 -3.94
CA ASN A 138 3.87 0.21 -2.79
C ASN A 138 4.72 0.09 -1.51
N PHE A 139 5.92 -0.48 -1.60
CA PHE A 139 6.72 -0.85 -0.44
C PHE A 139 7.11 0.37 0.40
N GLY A 140 7.51 1.45 -0.28
CA GLY A 140 7.87 2.72 0.36
C GLY A 140 6.72 3.34 1.16
N ASP A 141 5.50 3.28 0.62
CA ASP A 141 4.32 3.82 1.29
C ASP A 141 4.04 3.06 2.58
N ILE A 142 4.10 1.73 2.55
CA ILE A 142 3.93 0.90 3.76
C ILE A 142 5.01 1.22 4.79
N CYS A 143 6.28 1.32 4.39
CA CYS A 143 7.37 1.72 5.29
C CYS A 143 7.10 3.08 5.96
N SER A 144 6.59 4.05 5.20
CA SER A 144 6.29 5.38 5.72
C SER A 144 5.19 5.36 6.79
N VAL A 145 4.20 4.48 6.65
CA VAL A 145 3.06 4.36 7.57
C VAL A 145 3.45 3.65 8.87
N VAL A 146 4.17 2.52 8.78
CA VAL A 146 4.53 1.72 9.96
C VAL A 146 5.74 2.33 10.71
N GLY A 147 6.53 3.14 10.02
CA GLY A 147 7.68 3.84 10.57
C GLY A 147 8.91 2.95 10.75
N GLN A 148 9.95 3.53 11.37
CA GLN A 148 11.30 2.96 11.34
C GLN A 148 11.41 1.57 11.95
N GLN A 149 10.87 1.36 13.16
CA GLN A 149 11.05 0.11 13.89
C GLN A 149 10.48 -1.09 13.10
N ALA A 150 9.20 -1.03 12.73
CA ALA A 150 8.57 -2.09 11.94
C ALA A 150 9.20 -2.24 10.55
N THR A 151 9.65 -1.14 9.94
CA THR A 151 10.38 -1.20 8.66
C THR A 151 11.67 -2.00 8.80
N GLU A 152 12.47 -1.72 9.81
CA GLU A 152 13.76 -2.38 10.00
C GLU A 152 13.63 -3.85 10.44
N GLU A 153 12.65 -4.15 11.29
CA GLU A 153 12.43 -5.49 11.85
C GLU A 153 11.70 -6.43 10.88
N MET A 154 10.64 -5.95 10.23
CA MET A 154 9.72 -6.80 9.46
C MET A 154 9.88 -6.65 7.95
N LEU A 155 10.06 -5.43 7.45
CA LEU A 155 10.02 -5.14 6.01
C LEU A 155 11.38 -5.30 5.34
N LEU A 156 12.49 -4.84 5.93
CA LEU A 156 13.81 -4.93 5.28
C LEU A 156 14.19 -6.34 4.81
N PRO A 157 13.97 -7.42 5.58
CA PRO A 157 14.22 -8.78 5.09
C PRO A 157 13.46 -9.11 3.81
N ARG A 158 12.22 -8.60 3.68
CA ARG A 158 11.36 -8.78 2.50
C ARG A 158 11.84 -7.92 1.34
N PHE A 159 12.25 -6.68 1.61
CA PHE A 159 12.79 -5.78 0.60
C PHE A 159 14.06 -6.34 -0.05
N PHE A 160 14.96 -6.96 0.73
CA PHE A 160 16.18 -7.59 0.21
C PHE A 160 15.86 -8.76 -0.73
N GLN A 161 14.81 -9.52 -0.41
CA GLN A 161 14.33 -10.61 -1.28
C GLN A 161 13.75 -10.05 -2.59
N LEU A 162 12.92 -9.00 -2.52
CA LEU A 162 12.34 -8.36 -3.72
C LEU A 162 13.40 -7.68 -4.61
N CYS A 163 14.43 -7.07 -4.02
CA CYS A 163 15.58 -6.53 -4.75
C CYS A 163 16.43 -7.61 -5.43
N SER A 164 16.31 -8.87 -4.99
CA SER A 164 17.01 -10.02 -5.56
C SER A 164 16.06 -10.94 -6.36
N ASP A 165 14.85 -10.48 -6.67
CA ASP A 165 13.82 -11.28 -7.33
C ASP A 165 14.26 -11.75 -8.73
N ASN A 166 13.82 -12.94 -9.14
CA ASN A 166 14.10 -13.46 -10.48
C ASN A 166 13.45 -12.61 -11.60
N VAL A 167 12.37 -11.89 -11.30
CA VAL A 167 11.65 -11.04 -12.24
C VAL A 167 12.18 -9.61 -12.18
N TRP A 168 12.80 -9.16 -13.29
CA TRP A 168 13.37 -7.81 -13.38
C TRP A 168 12.36 -6.70 -13.11
N GLY A 169 11.08 -6.92 -13.42
CA GLY A 169 10.01 -5.95 -13.17
C GLY A 169 9.75 -5.70 -11.68
N VAL A 170 9.99 -6.69 -10.82
CA VAL A 170 9.91 -6.56 -9.36
C VAL A 170 11.11 -5.78 -8.84
N ARG A 171 12.32 -6.14 -9.28
CA ARG A 171 13.55 -5.42 -8.92
C ARG A 171 13.55 -3.96 -9.37
N LYS A 172 13.00 -3.68 -10.56
CA LYS A 172 12.79 -2.32 -11.07
C LYS A 172 11.87 -1.53 -10.14
N ALA A 173 10.75 -2.10 -9.72
CA ALA A 173 9.83 -1.43 -8.79
C ALA A 173 10.50 -1.13 -7.43
N CYS A 174 11.37 -2.02 -6.95
CA CYS A 174 12.16 -1.76 -5.74
C CYS A 174 13.14 -0.60 -5.92
N ALA A 175 13.79 -0.50 -7.09
CA ALA A 175 14.67 0.62 -7.40
C ALA A 175 13.90 1.95 -7.41
N GLU A 176 12.68 1.97 -7.96
CA GLU A 176 11.82 3.16 -8.04
C GLU A 176 11.33 3.65 -6.67
N CYS A 177 11.07 2.76 -5.72
CA CYS A 177 10.63 3.13 -4.36
C CYS A 177 11.77 3.23 -3.33
N PHE A 178 13.03 3.07 -3.76
CA PHE A 178 14.16 2.88 -2.84
C PHE A 178 14.40 4.07 -1.90
N MET A 179 14.18 5.29 -2.37
CA MET A 179 14.29 6.50 -1.55
C MET A 179 13.32 6.45 -0.36
N ALA A 180 12.05 6.09 -0.59
CA ALA A 180 11.04 6.05 0.44
C ALA A 180 11.38 5.01 1.53
N VAL A 181 11.89 3.84 1.11
CA VAL A 181 12.40 2.83 2.05
C VAL A 181 13.59 3.37 2.84
N SER A 182 14.53 4.06 2.18
CA SER A 182 15.69 4.67 2.84
C SER A 182 15.29 5.70 3.90
N CYS A 183 14.32 6.58 3.59
CA CYS A 183 13.79 7.57 4.54
C CYS A 183 13.17 6.93 5.79
N ALA A 184 12.59 5.74 5.66
CA ALA A 184 11.98 5.00 6.75
C ALA A 184 12.97 4.12 7.54
N THR A 185 14.29 4.27 7.34
CA THR A 185 15.32 3.49 8.07
C THR A 185 16.30 4.41 8.79
N SER A 186 17.00 3.89 9.80
CA SER A 186 18.09 4.58 10.48
C SER A 186 19.26 4.90 9.54
N GLN A 187 20.04 5.94 9.86
CA GLN A 187 21.24 6.27 9.10
C GLN A 187 22.26 5.12 9.07
N GLU A 188 22.34 4.33 10.14
CA GLU A 188 23.21 3.16 10.21
C GLU A 188 22.81 2.09 9.19
N VAL A 189 21.52 1.74 9.13
CA VAL A 189 20.99 0.80 8.14
C VAL A 189 21.17 1.30 6.71
N ARG A 190 20.95 2.61 6.47
CA ARG A 190 21.20 3.22 5.16
C ARG A 190 22.64 2.97 4.71
N ARG A 191 23.62 3.25 5.57
CA ARG A 191 25.06 3.12 5.28
C ARG A 191 25.52 1.67 5.15
N THR A 192 25.09 0.81 6.06
CA THR A 192 25.64 -0.55 6.18
C THR A 192 24.94 -1.57 5.29
N LYS A 193 23.63 -1.39 5.03
CA LYS A 193 22.81 -2.36 4.29
C LYS A 193 22.30 -1.79 2.97
N LEU A 194 21.62 -0.64 3.00
CA LEU A 194 20.95 -0.12 1.80
C LEU A 194 21.93 0.37 0.73
N SER A 195 23.08 0.94 1.11
CA SER A 195 24.12 1.34 0.16
C SER A 195 24.59 0.16 -0.70
N THR A 196 24.93 -0.97 -0.07
CA THR A 196 25.34 -2.20 -0.78
C THR A 196 24.23 -2.72 -1.68
N LEU A 197 22.99 -2.74 -1.17
CA LEU A 197 21.84 -3.19 -1.95
C LEU A 197 21.59 -2.31 -3.18
N PHE A 198 21.73 -0.99 -3.05
CA PHE A 198 21.53 -0.06 -4.16
C PHE A 198 22.63 -0.19 -5.23
N ILE A 199 23.87 -0.41 -4.81
CA ILE A 199 24.98 -0.70 -5.75
C ILE A 199 24.65 -1.94 -6.60
N ASN A 200 24.09 -2.99 -6.00
CA ASN A 200 23.66 -4.18 -6.75
C ASN A 200 22.58 -3.84 -7.80
N LEU A 201 21.64 -2.94 -7.50
CA LEU A 201 20.62 -2.50 -8.45
C LEU A 201 21.20 -1.64 -9.60
N ILE A 202 22.21 -0.81 -9.32
CA ILE A 202 22.94 -0.07 -10.36
C ILE A 202 23.68 -1.02 -11.31
N SER A 203 24.21 -2.12 -10.77
CA SER A 203 24.91 -3.17 -11.53
C SER A 203 24.00 -4.30 -12.01
N ASP A 204 22.67 -4.14 -11.94
CA ASP A 204 21.71 -5.20 -12.27
C ASP A 204 21.87 -5.70 -13.72
N PRO A 205 21.71 -7.01 -14.02
CA PRO A 205 21.80 -7.52 -15.39
C PRO A 205 20.79 -6.88 -16.36
N SER A 206 19.61 -6.50 -15.88
CA SER A 206 18.57 -5.87 -16.69
C SER A 206 18.82 -4.37 -16.86
N ARG A 207 18.89 -3.91 -18.12
CA ARG A 207 19.03 -2.49 -18.46
C ARG A 207 17.93 -1.61 -17.84
N TRP A 208 16.73 -2.17 -17.68
CA TRP A 208 15.57 -1.45 -17.16
C TRP A 208 15.65 -1.21 -15.65
N VAL A 209 16.26 -2.15 -14.92
CA VAL A 209 16.52 -1.98 -13.49
C VAL A 209 17.63 -0.95 -13.29
N ARG A 210 18.73 -1.06 -14.05
CA ARG A 210 19.81 -0.07 -14.01
C ARG A 210 19.32 1.35 -14.27
N GLN A 211 18.49 1.54 -15.31
CA GLN A 211 17.91 2.85 -15.63
C GLN A 211 17.11 3.43 -14.45
N ALA A 212 16.25 2.62 -13.82
CA ALA A 212 15.46 3.05 -12.66
C ALA A 212 16.34 3.35 -11.43
N ALA A 213 17.39 2.55 -11.20
CA ALA A 213 18.37 2.78 -10.15
C ALA A 213 19.13 4.10 -10.38
N PHE A 214 19.56 4.39 -11.62
CA PHE A 214 20.20 5.67 -11.93
C PHE A 214 19.27 6.87 -11.75
N GLN A 215 17.99 6.74 -12.11
CA GLN A 215 16.99 7.78 -11.85
C GLN A 215 16.78 8.02 -10.35
N SER A 216 16.87 6.96 -9.54
CA SER A 216 16.66 7.01 -8.10
C SER A 216 17.94 7.31 -7.29
N LEU A 217 19.10 7.36 -7.94
CA LEU A 217 20.41 7.53 -7.27
C LEU A 217 20.52 8.87 -6.55
N GLY A 218 20.18 9.98 -7.22
CA GLY A 218 20.18 11.31 -6.60
C GLY A 218 19.27 11.39 -5.37
N PRO A 219 17.98 11.01 -5.50
CA PRO A 219 17.06 10.91 -4.37
C PRO A 219 17.55 9.98 -3.25
N PHE A 220 18.17 8.85 -3.57
CA PHE A 220 18.73 7.96 -2.54
C PHE A 220 19.91 8.62 -1.81
N ILE A 221 20.85 9.25 -2.51
CA ILE A 221 21.99 9.95 -1.91
C ILE A 221 21.51 11.07 -0.97
N SER A 222 20.45 11.80 -1.34
CA SER A 222 19.93 12.89 -0.49
C SER A 222 19.44 12.37 0.86
N THR A 223 19.02 11.11 0.97
CA THR A 223 18.66 10.51 2.26
C THR A 223 19.84 10.35 3.22
N PHE A 224 21.10 10.51 2.79
CA PHE A 224 22.24 10.50 3.72
C PHE A 224 22.54 11.87 4.32
N ALA A 225 21.91 12.93 3.81
CA ALA A 225 22.05 14.26 4.38
C ALA A 225 21.42 14.28 5.78
N ASN A 226 22.15 14.82 6.75
CA ASN A 226 21.66 15.04 8.10
C ASN A 226 21.53 16.55 8.34
N PRO A 227 20.30 17.10 8.42
CA PRO A 227 20.04 18.54 8.60
C PRO A 227 20.78 19.15 9.79
N SER A 228 20.94 18.37 10.86
CA SER A 228 21.61 18.79 12.10
C SER A 228 23.12 18.99 11.92
N SER A 229 23.71 18.38 10.89
CA SER A 229 25.15 18.43 10.60
C SER A 229 25.50 19.24 9.35
N SER A 230 24.52 19.54 8.49
CA SER A 230 24.75 20.23 7.21
C SER A 230 24.79 21.76 7.32
N GLY A 231 24.62 22.33 8.51
CA GLY A 231 24.89 23.75 8.77
C GLY A 231 24.01 24.76 8.03
N GLN A 232 22.95 24.31 7.36
CA GLN A 232 22.02 25.18 6.64
C GLN A 232 20.85 25.57 7.55
N TYR A 233 21.05 26.64 8.32
CA TYR A 233 19.92 27.42 8.84
C TYR A 233 19.29 28.15 7.65
N PHE A 234 18.13 27.71 7.20
CA PHE A 234 17.29 28.55 6.36
C PHE A 234 16.84 29.72 7.25
N LYS A 235 17.31 30.93 6.95
CA LYS A 235 16.67 32.14 7.47
C LYS A 235 15.29 32.20 6.83
N GLU A 236 14.25 32.11 7.64
CA GLU A 236 12.92 32.54 7.23
C GLU A 236 12.98 34.04 6.96
N GLU A 237 12.71 34.44 5.71
CA GLU A 237 12.25 35.80 5.37
C GLU A 237 10.73 35.88 5.52
#